data_AF-A0A441T385-F1
#
_entry.id   AF-A0A441T385-F1
#
_cell.length_a   1.000
_cell.length_b   1.000
_cell.length_c   1.000
_cell.angle_alpha   90.00
_cell.angle_beta   90.00
_cell.angle_gamma   90.00
#
_symmetry.space_group_name_H-M   'P 1'
#
loop_
_entity.id
_entity.type
_entity.pdbx_description
1 polymer ?
#
loop_
_entity_poly.entity_id
_entity_poly.type
_entity_poly.pdbx_seq_one_letter_code
_entity_poly.pdbx_strand_id
1 'polypeptide(L)' 'DMLSSVLIHRQWIDEAQNPISIMLSVLDEGHSLIIFPEGTRNMTDEPLLPFRSGLYNLSMARPDVELI' A
#
# COMPACT_ATOMS: atom_id res chain seq x y z
N ASP A 1 -11.14 -4.33 20.08
CA ASP A 1 -11.18 -3.06 19.36
C ASP A 1 -10.73 -3.32 17.93
N MET A 2 -11.44 -2.75 16.96
CA MET A 2 -11.30 -3.07 15.53
C MET A 2 -9.88 -2.73 15.05
N LEU A 3 -9.23 -3.65 14.33
CA LEU A 3 -8.00 -3.32 13.58
C LEU A 3 -8.27 -2.10 12.68
N SER A 4 -7.46 -1.05 12.77
CA SER A 4 -7.47 0.13 11.90
C SER A 4 -7.06 -0.27 10.47
N SER A 5 -7.90 -1.04 9.80
CA SER A 5 -7.66 -1.59 8.48
C SER A 5 -8.19 -0.65 7.39
N VAL A 6 -7.38 -0.45 6.36
CA VAL A 6 -7.77 0.27 5.14
C VAL A 6 -8.20 -0.76 4.10
N LEU A 7 -9.45 -0.69 3.64
CA LEU A 7 -9.94 -1.57 2.57
C LEU A 7 -9.58 -0.99 1.21
N ILE A 8 -9.02 -1.83 0.34
CA ILE A 8 -8.63 -1.45 -1.01
C ILE A 8 -9.16 -2.45 -2.05
N HIS A 9 -9.48 -1.94 -3.25
CA HIS A 9 -9.87 -2.78 -4.37
C HIS A 9 -8.63 -3.19 -5.18
N ARG A 10 -8.47 -4.49 -5.41
CA ARG A 10 -7.33 -5.01 -6.19
C ARG A 10 -7.48 -4.75 -7.69
N GLN A 11 -8.71 -4.71 -8.17
CA GLN A 11 -9.06 -4.30 -9.52
C GLN A 11 -10.07 -3.18 -9.37
N TRP A 12 -9.77 -2.04 -9.98
CA TRP A 12 -10.64 -0.88 -10.00
C TRP A 12 -10.75 -0.37 -11.43
N ILE A 13 -11.91 0.19 -11.73
CA ILE A 13 -12.21 0.83 -13.03
C ILE A 13 -12.49 2.32 -12.80
N ASP A 14 -13.00 2.66 -11.62
CA ASP A 14 -13.20 4.03 -11.16
C ASP A 14 -11.95 4.52 -10.41
N GLU A 15 -11.46 5.69 -10.79
CA GLU A 15 -10.31 6.34 -10.15
C GLU A 15 -10.58 6.64 -8.67
N ALA A 16 -11.85 6.83 -8.27
CA ALA A 16 -12.23 6.97 -6.88
C ALA A 16 -11.91 5.72 -6.03
N GLN A 17 -11.75 4.56 -6.66
CA GLN A 17 -11.38 3.30 -6.01
C GLN A 17 -9.89 2.97 -6.15
N ASN A 18 -9.09 3.90 -6.69
CA ASN A 18 -7.65 3.70 -6.84
C ASN A 18 -7.00 3.47 -5.46
N PRO A 19 -6.40 2.30 -5.22
CA PRO A 19 -5.81 1.95 -3.93
C PRO A 19 -4.67 2.88 -3.52
N ILE A 20 -3.95 3.48 -4.49
CA ILE A 20 -2.89 4.45 -4.21
C ILE A 20 -3.50 5.71 -3.58
N SER A 21 -4.58 6.25 -4.16
CA SER A 21 -5.24 7.45 -3.66
C SER A 21 -5.77 7.25 -2.24
N ILE A 22 -6.32 6.07 -1.94
CA ILE A 22 -6.80 5.71 -0.60
C ILE A 22 -5.64 5.62 0.40
N MET A 23 -4.53 4.98 0.03
CA MET A 23 -3.36 4.91 0.92
C MET A 23 -2.74 6.29 1.17
N LEU A 24 -2.69 7.16 0.15
CA LEU A 24 -2.18 8.52 0.30
C LEU A 24 -3.03 9.34 1.28
N SER A 25 -4.37 9.23 1.24
CA SER A 25 -5.21 9.98 2.18
C SER A 25 -4.94 9.57 3.63
N VAL A 26 -4.69 8.29 3.88
CA VAL A 26 -4.35 7.80 5.23
C VAL A 26 -3.01 8.35 5.72
N LEU A 27 -2.01 8.44 4.83
CA LEU A 27 -0.74 9.09 5.15
C LEU A 27 -0.92 10.60 5.41
N ASP A 28 -1.77 11.27 4.63
CA ASP A 28 -2.06 12.70 4.78
C ASP A 28 -2.78 13.02 6.11
N GLU A 29 -3.54 12.06 6.64
CA GLU A 29 -4.14 12.14 7.97
C GLU A 29 -3.11 11.96 9.11
N GLY A 30 -1.84 11.69 8.77
CA GLY A 30 -0.73 11.51 9.71
C GLY A 30 -0.65 10.10 10.29
N HIS A 31 -1.34 9.13 9.69
CA HIS A 31 -1.29 7.74 10.11
C HIS A 31 -0.12 6.99 9.46
N SER A 32 0.43 6.01 10.18
CA SER A 32 1.39 5.06 9.62
C SER A 32 0.68 3.93 8.88
N LEU A 33 1.24 3.49 7.75
CA LEU A 33 0.75 2.34 6.99
C LEU A 33 1.72 1.17 7.10
N ILE A 34 1.18 -0.02 7.33
CA ILE A 34 1.91 -1.28 7.16
C ILE A 34 1.47 -1.87 5.82
N ILE A 35 2.42 -2.05 4.90
CA ILE A 35 2.14 -2.61 3.57
C ILE A 35 3.01 -3.84 3.31
N PHE A 36 2.45 -4.80 2.59
CA PHE A 36 3.17 -5.96 2.07
C PHE A 36 3.38 -5.78 0.58
N PRO A 37 4.57 -5.34 0.13
CA PRO A 37 4.78 -4.86 -1.24
C PRO A 37 4.63 -5.95 -2.31
N GLU A 38 4.71 -7.23 -1.94
CA GLU A 38 4.44 -8.37 -2.83
C GLU A 38 2.94 -8.47 -3.20
N GLY A 39 2.06 -7.94 -2.34
CA GLY A 39 0.60 -7.94 -2.52
C GLY A 39 -0.05 -9.32 -2.44
N THR A 40 0.69 -10.34 -2.01
CA THR A 40 0.21 -11.70 -1.80
C THR A 40 1.05 -12.38 -0.72
N ARG A 41 0.52 -13.44 -0.12
CA ARG A 41 1.32 -14.31 0.72
C ARG A 41 2.29 -15.11 -0.15
N ASN A 42 3.57 -15.10 0.20
CA ASN A 42 4.55 -16.00 -0.38
C ASN A 42 4.31 -17.43 0.15
N MET A 43 4.12 -18.38 -0.76
CA MET A 43 3.83 -19.79 -0.47
C MET A 43 4.90 -20.72 -1.07
N THR A 44 6.03 -20.16 -1.53
CA THR A 44 7.17 -20.90 -2.06
C THR A 44 8.34 -20.87 -1.05
N ASP A 45 9.44 -21.54 -1.38
CA ASP A 45 10.68 -21.50 -0.59
C ASP A 45 11.54 -20.26 -0.90
N GLU A 46 11.10 -19.39 -1.80
CA GLU A 46 11.81 -18.15 -2.11
C GLU A 46 11.75 -17.19 -0.90
N PRO A 47 12.84 -16.49 -0.57
CA PRO A 47 12.84 -15.56 0.55
C PRO A 47 11.92 -14.34 0.33
N LEU A 48 11.66 -13.96 -0.93
CA LEU A 48 10.87 -12.78 -1.30
C LEU A 48 10.29 -12.91 -2.71
N LEU A 49 9.03 -12.48 -2.93
CA LEU A 49 8.48 -12.31 -4.28
C LEU A 49 8.78 -10.89 -4.84
N PRO A 50 8.60 -10.68 -6.15
CA PRO A 50 8.75 -9.35 -6.74
C PRO A 50 7.80 -8.32 -6.13
N PHE A 51 8.34 -7.14 -5.84
CA PHE A 51 7.56 -6.02 -5.32
C PHE A 51 6.67 -5.42 -6.40
N ARG A 52 5.47 -5.02 -5.99
CA ARG A 52 4.55 -4.22 -6.81
C ARG A 52 4.99 -2.75 -6.79
N SER A 53 4.67 -2.03 -7.87
CA SER A 53 5.01 -0.60 -8.02
C SER A 53 4.29 0.34 -7.05
N GLY A 54 3.34 -0.15 -6.26
CA GLY A 54 2.60 0.67 -5.29
C GLY A 54 3.52 1.36 -4.28
N LEU A 55 4.52 0.65 -3.75
CA LEU A 55 5.50 1.23 -2.82
C LEU A 55 6.30 2.37 -3.47
N TYR A 56 6.75 2.18 -4.73
CA TYR A 56 7.42 3.23 -5.49
C TYR A 56 6.52 4.45 -5.69
N ASN A 57 5.27 4.25 -6.12
CA ASN A 57 4.33 5.35 -6.34
C ASN A 57 4.04 6.14 -5.06
N LEU A 58 3.90 5.46 -3.92
CA LEU A 58 3.71 6.11 -2.62
C LEU A 58 4.94 6.96 -2.26
N SER A 59 6.15 6.41 -2.38
CA SER A 59 7.39 7.14 -2.07
C SER A 59 7.60 8.36 -2.95
N MET A 60 7.21 8.28 -4.23
CA MET A 60 7.31 9.41 -5.15
C MET A 60 6.28 10.51 -4.83
N ALA A 61 5.09 10.12 -4.38
CA ALA A 61 4.02 11.06 -4.03
C ALA A 61 4.22 11.70 -2.66
N ARG A 62 4.89 11.01 -1.73
CA ARG A 62 5.20 11.48 -0.37
C ARG A 62 6.68 11.23 -0.04
N PRO A 63 7.61 11.96 -0.68
CA PRO A 63 9.04 11.78 -0.45
C PRO A 63 9.49 12.16 0.96
N ASP A 64 8.66 12.89 1.69
CA ASP A 64 8.82 13.27 3.09
C ASP A 64 8.40 12.18 4.08
N VAL A 65 7.63 11.18 3.64
CA VAL A 65 7.26 10.03 4.47
C VAL A 65 8.37 9.00 4.42
N GLU A 66 8.90 8.64 5.60
CA GLU A 66 9.96 7.66 5.72
C GLU A 66 9.45 6.23 5.42
N LEU A 67 10.23 5.48 4.63
CA LEU A 67 10.05 4.05 4.44
C LEU A 67 11.02 3.31 5.35
N ILE A 68 10.48 2.56 6.32
CA ILE A 68 11.21 1.85 7.37
C ILE A 68 11.13 0.34 7.15
#